data_AF-A0A4Z2BUX5-F1
#
_entry.id   AF-A0A4Z2BUX5-F1
#
_cell.length_a   1.000
_cell.length_b   1.000
_cell.length_c   1.000
_cell.angle_alpha   90.00
_cell.angle_beta   90.00
_cell.angle_gamma   90.00
#
_symmetry.space_group_name_H-M   'P 1'
#
loop_
_entity.id
_entity.type
_entity.pdbx_description
1 polymer ?
#
loop_
_entity_poly.entity_id
_entity_poly.type
_entity_poly.pdbx_seq_one_letter_code
_entity_poly.pdbx_strand_id
1 'polypeptide(L)'
;MFDANGSGATLELCATYEAYFGSGTKLTVLETGLNVTRPTVTLLPPSSRECRNQKDQIRKKTIVCVASGFYPDHVSVSWEVNGQKVTDGVATDGAALRAEGRFYRISSRLRVSAEDWFRPDSDFTCIISFFNGTSTELYSASLQGEAAAATEVMSRETYLRITQAAKLSYGVFILKSVVYGAFVIFLAWKLQGWTGKQNL
;
A
#
# COMPACT_ATOMS: atom_id res chain seq x y z
N MET A 1 -42.66 4.70 -44.40
CA MET A 1 -42.66 4.01 -45.70
C MET A 1 -41.34 3.29 -45.87
N PHE A 2 -41.30 2.07 -45.34
CA PHE A 2 -40.62 0.87 -45.85
C PHE A 2 -41.36 -0.28 -45.16
N ASP A 3 -41.93 -1.15 -45.98
CA ASP A 3 -43.01 -2.05 -45.60
C ASP A 3 -42.53 -3.24 -44.75
N ALA A 4 -43.32 -3.57 -43.73
CA ALA A 4 -43.30 -4.87 -43.10
C ALA A 4 -44.02 -5.86 -44.02
N ASN A 5 -43.31 -6.84 -44.56
CA ASN A 5 -43.94 -8.04 -45.11
C ASN A 5 -43.11 -9.27 -44.77
N GLY A 6 -43.72 -10.20 -44.06
CA GLY A 6 -43.05 -11.32 -43.44
C GLY A 6 -42.78 -12.47 -44.41
N SER A 7 -41.66 -13.15 -44.17
CA SER A 7 -41.53 -14.60 -44.31
C SER A 7 -40.19 -15.05 -43.71
N GLY A 8 -40.26 -15.79 -42.59
CA GLY A 8 -39.15 -16.61 -42.10
C GLY A 8 -38.12 -15.91 -41.22
N ALA A 9 -38.50 -15.46 -40.03
CA ALA A 9 -37.52 -15.28 -38.96
C ALA A 9 -37.06 -16.66 -38.48
N THR A 10 -35.91 -17.12 -38.95
CA THR A 10 -35.17 -18.19 -38.27
C THR A 10 -34.76 -17.66 -36.90
N LEU A 11 -35.49 -18.08 -35.86
CA LEU A 11 -35.04 -17.99 -34.49
C LEU A 11 -33.79 -18.88 -34.38
N GLU A 12 -32.60 -18.30 -34.55
CA GLU A 12 -31.38 -18.91 -34.03
C GLU A 12 -31.47 -18.89 -32.50
N LEU A 13 -32.09 -19.93 -31.96
CA LEU A 13 -31.95 -20.30 -30.55
C LEU A 13 -30.48 -20.69 -30.36
N CYS A 14 -29.66 -19.74 -29.90
CA CYS A 14 -28.37 -20.08 -29.36
C CYS A 14 -28.64 -20.96 -28.12
N ALA A 15 -28.57 -22.27 -28.30
CA ALA A 15 -28.63 -23.21 -27.20
C ALA A 15 -27.40 -22.96 -26.32
N THR A 16 -27.56 -22.17 -25.27
CA THR A 16 -26.52 -21.92 -24.28
C THR A 16 -26.42 -23.17 -23.40
N TYR A 17 -25.79 -24.22 -23.89
CA TYR A 17 -25.33 -25.29 -23.02
C TYR A 17 -24.16 -24.75 -22.20
N GLU A 18 -24.27 -24.82 -20.87
CA GLU A 18 -23.14 -24.49 -20.00
C GLU A 18 -22.04 -25.54 -20.22
N ALA A 19 -20.88 -25.10 -20.67
CA ALA A 19 -19.70 -25.96 -20.77
C ALA A 19 -19.02 -26.02 -19.40
N TYR A 20 -18.92 -27.23 -18.83
CA TYR A 20 -18.18 -27.48 -17.60
C TYR A 20 -16.76 -27.92 -17.92
N PHE A 21 -15.78 -27.07 -17.60
CA PHE A 21 -14.36 -27.42 -17.66
C PHE A 21 -13.90 -27.94 -16.29
N GLY A 22 -13.00 -28.92 -16.30
CA GLY A 22 -12.32 -29.38 -15.09
C GLY A 22 -11.31 -28.35 -14.54
N SER A 23 -10.71 -28.65 -13.39
CA SER A 23 -9.72 -27.78 -12.73
C SER A 23 -8.38 -27.65 -13.47
N GLY A 24 -8.13 -28.51 -14.46
CA GLY A 24 -6.88 -28.59 -15.20
C GLY A 24 -5.79 -29.38 -14.45
N THR A 25 -4.79 -29.85 -15.20
CA THR A 25 -3.61 -30.55 -14.65
C THR A 25 -2.36 -29.92 -15.24
N LYS A 26 -1.52 -29.36 -14.37
CA LYS A 26 -0.22 -28.80 -14.77
C LYS A 26 0.81 -29.92 -14.78
N LEU A 27 1.51 -30.09 -15.90
CA LEU A 27 2.60 -31.04 -16.07
C LEU A 27 3.88 -30.27 -16.43
N THR A 28 4.96 -30.54 -15.70
CA THR A 28 6.30 -30.02 -16.00
C THR A 28 7.25 -31.19 -16.20
N VAL A 29 7.88 -31.28 -17.37
CA VAL A 29 8.97 -32.23 -17.61
C VAL A 29 10.25 -31.66 -16.99
N LEU A 30 10.87 -32.40 -16.07
CA LEU A 30 12.03 -31.91 -15.32
C LEU A 30 13.27 -31.82 -16.20
N GLU A 31 14.06 -30.77 -15.97
CA GLU A 31 15.34 -30.54 -16.65
C GLU A 31 16.41 -31.48 -16.12
N THR A 32 17.24 -32.00 -17.04
CA THR A 32 18.33 -32.91 -16.72
C THR A 32 19.37 -32.23 -15.81
N GLY A 33 19.70 -32.87 -14.69
CA GLY A 33 20.69 -32.34 -13.74
C GLY A 33 20.15 -31.27 -12.79
N LEU A 34 18.84 -31.01 -12.79
CA LEU A 34 18.18 -30.14 -11.82
C LEU A 34 17.21 -30.94 -10.95
N ASN A 35 17.47 -30.92 -9.64
CA ASN A 35 16.64 -31.63 -8.67
C ASN A 35 15.48 -30.76 -8.19
N VAL A 36 14.39 -31.42 -7.81
CA VAL A 36 13.27 -30.78 -7.12
C VAL A 36 13.79 -30.12 -5.85
N THR A 37 13.52 -28.83 -5.70
CA THR A 37 14.04 -28.00 -4.61
C THR A 37 12.89 -27.25 -3.96
N ARG A 38 12.87 -27.26 -2.63
CA ARG A 38 11.83 -26.61 -1.82
C ARG A 38 11.94 -25.08 -1.81
N PRO A 39 10.82 -24.35 -1.64
CA PRO A 39 10.84 -22.91 -1.53
C PRO A 39 11.42 -22.44 -0.19
N THR A 40 12.20 -21.36 -0.25
CA THR A 40 12.49 -20.51 0.90
C THR A 40 11.46 -19.39 0.93
N VAL A 41 10.71 -19.30 2.02
CA VAL A 41 9.65 -18.30 2.22
C VAL A 41 10.18 -17.18 3.09
N THR A 42 10.09 -15.95 2.59
CA THR A 42 10.42 -14.75 3.35
C THR A 42 9.22 -13.82 3.36
N LEU A 43 8.94 -13.28 4.54
CA LEU A 43 7.87 -12.32 4.75
C LEU A 43 8.49 -10.97 5.06
N LEU A 44 8.10 -9.94 4.29
CA LEU A 44 8.63 -8.59 4.38
C LEU A 44 7.55 -7.69 5.01
N PRO A 45 7.89 -6.94 6.08
CA PRO A 45 6.96 -6.01 6.68
C PRO A 45 6.66 -4.84 5.73
N PRO A 46 5.55 -4.11 5.94
CA PRO A 46 5.24 -2.92 5.19
C PRO A 46 6.35 -1.87 5.32
N SER A 47 6.57 -1.11 4.25
CA SER A 47 7.53 0.00 4.32
C SER A 47 7.04 1.08 5.30
N SER A 48 7.97 1.65 6.07
CA SER A 48 7.67 2.76 6.99
C SER A 48 7.08 3.97 6.24
N ARG A 49 7.56 4.22 5.02
CA ARG A 49 7.16 5.32 4.13
C ARG A 49 6.21 4.88 3.02
N GLU A 50 5.31 3.93 3.29
CA GLU A 50 4.32 3.51 2.31
C GLU A 50 3.42 4.70 1.91
N CYS A 51 3.36 4.97 0.60
CA CYS A 51 2.56 6.08 0.07
C CYS A 51 1.07 5.87 0.35
N ARG A 52 0.42 6.90 0.89
CA ARG A 52 -1.02 6.90 1.06
C ARG A 52 -1.68 7.25 -0.27
N ASN A 53 -2.62 6.41 -0.71
CA ASN A 53 -3.53 6.78 -1.77
C ASN A 53 -4.56 7.76 -1.20
N GLN A 54 -4.66 8.97 -1.74
CA GLN A 54 -5.61 10.00 -1.29
C GLN A 54 -7.07 9.54 -1.40
N LYS A 55 -7.35 8.60 -2.32
CA LYS A 55 -8.68 8.00 -2.54
C LYS A 55 -9.07 6.98 -1.47
N ASP A 56 -8.09 6.42 -0.75
CA ASP A 56 -8.35 5.48 0.33
C ASP A 56 -8.69 6.26 1.61
N GLN A 57 -9.93 6.11 2.08
CA GLN A 57 -10.37 6.73 3.34
C GLN A 57 -9.56 6.22 4.53
N ILE A 58 -9.27 4.91 4.54
CA ILE A 58 -8.51 4.21 5.57
C ILE A 58 -7.07 4.04 5.11
N ARG A 59 -6.10 4.35 6.00
CA ARG A 59 -4.69 4.10 5.71
C ARG A 59 -4.47 2.59 5.64
N LYS A 60 -3.86 2.12 4.56
CA LYS A 60 -3.55 0.69 4.37
C LYS A 60 -2.06 0.42 4.52
N LYS A 61 -1.73 -0.83 4.81
CA LYS A 61 -0.38 -1.36 4.88
C LYS A 61 -0.25 -2.60 4.00
N THR A 62 0.88 -2.72 3.30
CA THR A 62 1.13 -3.83 2.37
C THR A 62 2.25 -4.73 2.88
N ILE A 63 1.92 -5.98 3.19
CA ILE A 63 2.88 -7.04 3.56
C ILE A 63 3.23 -7.81 2.29
N VAL A 64 4.49 -8.19 2.12
CA VAL A 64 4.94 -8.90 0.91
C VAL A 64 5.54 -10.25 1.29
N CYS A 65 4.98 -11.32 0.73
CA CYS A 65 5.54 -12.65 0.80
C CYS A 65 6.34 -12.97 -0.47
N VAL A 66 7.54 -13.48 -0.31
CA VAL A 66 8.40 -13.92 -1.41
C VAL A 66 8.77 -15.38 -1.16
N ALA A 67 8.34 -16.26 -2.06
CA ALA A 67 8.86 -17.61 -2.14
C ALA A 67 9.91 -17.66 -3.23
N SER A 68 11.09 -18.22 -2.95
CA SER A 68 12.22 -18.24 -3.86
C SER A 68 13.01 -19.54 -3.77
N GLY A 69 13.81 -19.84 -4.80
CA GLY A 69 14.72 -20.99 -4.78
C GLY A 69 14.07 -22.33 -5.02
N PHE A 70 12.80 -22.37 -5.43
CA PHE A 70 12.07 -23.63 -5.67
C PHE A 70 12.16 -24.09 -7.12
N TYR A 71 12.00 -25.39 -7.32
CA TYR A 71 11.87 -26.03 -8.62
C TYR A 71 11.12 -27.36 -8.45
N PRO A 72 10.14 -27.71 -9.30
CA PRO A 72 9.54 -26.92 -10.40
C PRO A 72 8.57 -25.85 -9.88
N ASP A 73 7.82 -25.16 -10.74
CA ASP A 73 6.94 -24.04 -10.37
C ASP A 73 5.51 -24.45 -9.93
N HIS A 74 5.40 -25.60 -9.27
CA HIS A 74 4.14 -26.14 -8.77
C HIS A 74 3.85 -25.59 -7.36
N VAL A 75 3.62 -24.28 -7.29
CA VAL A 75 3.35 -23.56 -6.06
C VAL A 75 2.00 -22.87 -6.10
N SER A 76 1.32 -22.81 -4.95
CA SER A 76 0.20 -21.89 -4.71
C SER A 76 0.42 -21.13 -3.40
N VAL A 77 0.10 -19.84 -3.40
CA VAL A 77 0.27 -18.96 -2.24
C VAL A 77 -1.07 -18.67 -1.60
N SER A 78 -1.15 -18.81 -0.28
CA SER A 78 -2.31 -18.43 0.54
C SER A 78 -1.87 -17.65 1.77
N TRP A 79 -2.82 -16.91 2.36
CA TRP A 79 -2.57 -16.06 3.51
C TRP A 79 -3.50 -16.42 4.66
N GLU A 80 -3.00 -16.29 5.87
CA GLU A 80 -3.75 -16.36 7.12
C GLU A 80 -3.48 -15.12 7.97
N VAL A 81 -4.52 -14.62 8.62
CA VAL A 81 -4.44 -13.56 9.63
C VAL A 81 -5.04 -14.12 10.92
N ASN A 82 -4.28 -14.18 12.00
CA ASN A 82 -4.69 -14.77 13.28
C ASN A 82 -5.22 -16.21 13.12
N GLY A 83 -4.59 -17.01 12.25
CA GLY A 83 -4.99 -18.39 11.94
C GLY A 83 -6.25 -18.52 11.08
N GLN A 84 -6.81 -17.43 10.56
CA GLN A 84 -7.95 -17.46 9.64
C GLN A 84 -7.51 -17.16 8.21
N LYS A 85 -7.92 -18.00 7.26
CA LYS A 85 -7.62 -17.81 5.84
C LYS A 85 -8.23 -16.52 5.31
N VAL A 86 -7.42 -15.70 4.67
CA VAL A 86 -7.86 -14.45 4.04
C VAL A 86 -7.63 -14.46 2.54
N THR A 87 -8.55 -13.82 1.82
CA THR A 87 -8.46 -13.60 0.36
C THR A 87 -8.63 -12.13 -0.01
N ASP A 88 -9.30 -11.36 0.85
CA ASP A 88 -9.45 -9.92 0.69
C ASP A 88 -8.09 -9.21 0.74
N GLY A 89 -7.85 -8.34 -0.24
CA GLY A 89 -6.61 -7.58 -0.33
C GLY A 89 -5.38 -8.41 -0.74
N VAL A 90 -5.55 -9.69 -1.08
CA VAL A 90 -4.48 -10.56 -1.58
C VAL A 90 -4.27 -10.33 -3.08
N ALA A 91 -3.02 -10.12 -3.49
CA ALA A 91 -2.61 -10.06 -4.88
C ALA A 91 -1.33 -10.89 -5.07
N THR A 92 -1.49 -12.06 -5.67
CA THR A 92 -0.39 -12.98 -6.03
C THR A 92 0.02 -12.78 -7.48
N ASP A 93 1.32 -12.85 -7.78
CA ASP A 93 1.81 -12.79 -9.15
C ASP A 93 1.20 -13.93 -9.98
N GLY A 94 0.82 -13.64 -11.24
CA GLY A 94 0.11 -14.61 -12.09
C GLY A 94 0.92 -15.85 -12.49
N ALA A 95 2.25 -15.77 -12.45
CA ALA A 95 3.15 -16.88 -12.70
C ALA A 95 4.44 -16.73 -11.88
N ALA A 96 5.07 -17.85 -11.56
CA ALA A 96 6.40 -17.83 -10.97
C ALA A 96 7.43 -17.42 -12.03
N LEU A 97 8.31 -16.50 -11.66
CA LEU A 97 9.37 -15.99 -12.51
C LEU A 97 10.64 -16.83 -12.35
N ARG A 98 11.30 -17.10 -13.47
CA ARG A 98 12.61 -17.76 -13.53
C ARG A 98 13.61 -16.85 -14.24
N ALA A 99 14.17 -15.88 -13.52
CA ALA A 99 15.12 -14.92 -14.08
C ALA A 99 16.55 -15.49 -14.06
N GLU A 100 17.15 -15.67 -15.24
CA GLU A 100 18.58 -15.96 -15.48
C GLU A 100 19.21 -17.12 -14.67
N GLY A 101 18.38 -17.95 -14.05
CA GLY A 101 18.81 -18.98 -13.10
C GLY A 101 17.97 -20.25 -13.18
N ARG A 102 18.36 -21.24 -12.38
CA ARG A 102 17.73 -22.57 -12.38
C ARG A 102 16.44 -22.64 -11.58
N PHE A 103 16.23 -21.73 -10.63
CA PHE A 103 15.13 -21.77 -9.66
C PHE A 103 14.10 -20.67 -9.89
N TYR A 104 12.87 -20.95 -9.47
CA TYR A 104 11.73 -20.05 -9.56
C TYR A 104 11.60 -19.16 -8.33
N ARG A 105 10.90 -18.03 -8.53
CA ARG A 105 10.48 -17.09 -7.49
C ARG A 105 9.06 -16.62 -7.78
N ILE A 106 8.24 -16.51 -6.75
CA ILE A 106 6.90 -15.91 -6.82
C ILE A 106 6.70 -14.95 -5.67
N SER A 107 5.97 -13.85 -5.90
CA SER A 107 5.58 -12.95 -4.82
C SER A 107 4.07 -12.82 -4.68
N SER A 108 3.64 -12.61 -3.44
CA SER A 108 2.26 -12.30 -3.10
C SER A 108 2.23 -11.12 -2.14
N ARG A 109 1.19 -10.31 -2.23
CA ARG A 109 1.02 -9.08 -1.46
C ARG A 109 -0.30 -9.16 -0.71
N LEU A 110 -0.29 -8.86 0.58
CA LEU A 110 -1.48 -8.75 1.40
C LEU A 110 -1.64 -7.29 1.85
N ARG A 111 -2.76 -6.67 1.45
CA ARG A 111 -3.14 -5.32 1.90
C ARG A 111 -4.11 -5.38 3.07
N VAL A 112 -3.68 -4.82 4.20
CA VAL A 112 -4.46 -4.75 5.45
C VAL A 112 -4.69 -3.30 5.87
N SER A 113 -5.60 -3.09 6.82
CA SER A 113 -5.76 -1.77 7.45
C SER A 113 -4.51 -1.44 8.28
N ALA A 114 -4.20 -0.15 8.43
CA ALA A 114 -3.12 0.27 9.32
C ALA A 114 -3.43 -0.09 10.77
N GLU A 115 -4.71 -0.05 11.16
CA GLU A 115 -5.18 -0.43 12.49
C GLU A 115 -4.89 -1.90 12.82
N ASP A 116 -5.07 -2.81 11.87
CA ASP A 116 -4.75 -4.24 12.06
C ASP A 116 -3.25 -4.49 12.04
N TRP A 117 -2.50 -3.83 11.15
CA TRP A 117 -1.03 -3.94 11.14
C TRP A 117 -0.42 -3.45 12.45
N PHE A 118 -0.95 -2.37 13.03
CA PHE A 118 -0.42 -1.78 14.24
C PHE A 118 -0.90 -2.45 15.54
N ARG A 119 -1.67 -3.54 15.42
CA ARG A 119 -2.11 -4.34 16.56
C ARG A 119 -1.06 -5.44 16.84
N PRO A 120 -0.35 -5.41 17.99
CA PRO A 120 0.78 -6.31 18.24
C PRO A 120 0.41 -7.80 18.36
N ASP A 121 -0.86 -8.08 18.64
CA ASP A 121 -1.43 -9.43 18.72
C ASP A 121 -1.78 -10.01 17.35
N SER A 122 -1.71 -9.21 16.28
CA SER A 122 -2.06 -9.66 14.95
C SER A 122 -0.92 -10.45 14.33
N ASP A 123 -1.18 -11.70 13.97
CA ASP A 123 -0.24 -12.60 13.30
C ASP A 123 -0.60 -12.71 11.82
N PHE A 124 0.37 -12.42 10.96
CA PHE A 124 0.24 -12.51 9.50
C PHE A 124 1.11 -13.64 8.99
N THR A 125 0.48 -14.67 8.43
CA THR A 125 1.16 -15.87 7.96
C THR A 125 0.97 -16.05 6.46
N CYS A 126 2.07 -16.17 5.72
CA CYS A 126 2.07 -16.58 4.32
C CYS A 126 2.36 -18.07 4.23
N ILE A 127 1.56 -18.79 3.44
CA ILE A 127 1.65 -20.24 3.26
C ILE A 127 1.86 -20.54 1.78
N ILE A 128 2.88 -21.34 1.49
CA ILE A 128 3.24 -21.83 0.17
C ILE A 128 2.97 -23.33 0.15
N SER A 129 1.98 -23.72 -0.64
CA SER A 129 1.74 -25.12 -0.98
C SER A 129 2.60 -25.47 -2.19
N PHE A 130 3.54 -26.40 -2.01
CA PHE A 130 4.50 -26.83 -3.01
C PHE A 130 4.33 -28.32 -3.30
N PHE A 131 4.07 -28.65 -4.57
CA PHE A 131 3.99 -30.04 -5.01
C PHE A 131 5.35 -30.49 -5.55
N ASN A 132 5.97 -31.46 -4.87
CA ASN A 132 7.32 -31.94 -5.19
C ASN A 132 7.34 -33.03 -6.30
N GLY A 133 6.17 -33.43 -6.81
CA GLY A 133 6.00 -34.51 -7.79
C GLY A 133 5.28 -35.74 -7.24
N THR A 134 5.32 -35.97 -5.92
CA THR A 134 4.64 -37.08 -5.24
C THR A 134 3.67 -36.60 -4.16
N SER A 135 4.04 -35.57 -3.40
CA SER A 135 3.25 -35.00 -2.32
C SER A 135 3.23 -33.48 -2.35
N THR A 136 2.22 -32.92 -1.70
CA THR A 136 2.12 -31.48 -1.44
C THR A 136 2.64 -31.17 -0.05
N GLU A 137 3.63 -30.30 0.03
CA GLU A 137 4.25 -29.83 1.27
C GLU A 137 3.93 -28.35 1.50
N LEU A 138 3.78 -27.96 2.76
CA LEU A 138 3.47 -26.60 3.15
C LEU A 138 4.69 -25.93 3.77
N TYR A 139 4.98 -24.73 3.28
CA TYR A 139 6.05 -23.87 3.79
C TYR A 139 5.45 -22.54 4.20
N SER A 140 5.80 -22.02 5.37
CA SER A 140 5.24 -20.76 5.84
C SER A 140 6.28 -19.83 6.44
N ALA A 141 5.93 -18.55 6.47
CA ALA A 141 6.62 -17.52 7.22
C ALA A 141 5.57 -16.61 7.86
N SER A 142 5.85 -16.16 9.09
CA SER A 142 4.92 -15.36 9.89
C SER A 142 5.59 -14.10 10.39
N LEU A 143 4.81 -13.02 10.51
CA LEU A 143 5.21 -11.77 11.11
C LEU A 143 4.09 -11.29 12.05
N GLN A 144 4.50 -10.77 13.21
CA GLN A 144 3.58 -10.10 14.10
C GLN A 144 3.42 -8.63 13.68
N GLY A 145 2.24 -8.09 13.96
CA GLY A 145 1.96 -6.66 13.86
C GLY A 145 2.92 -5.87 14.73
N GLU A 146 3.30 -4.69 14.25
CA GLU A 146 4.20 -3.83 15.00
C GLU A 146 3.39 -2.87 15.86
N ALA A 147 3.70 -2.75 17.15
CA ALA A 147 3.10 -1.66 17.93
C ALA A 147 3.40 -0.35 17.22
N ALA A 148 2.39 0.51 17.01
CA ALA A 148 2.58 1.79 16.35
C ALA A 148 3.72 2.57 17.02
N ALA A 149 4.94 2.45 16.49
CA ALA A 149 6.03 3.34 16.82
C ALA A 149 5.51 4.73 16.48
N ALA A 150 5.65 5.66 17.41
CA ALA A 150 5.15 7.04 17.32
C ALA A 150 5.86 7.84 16.22
N THR A 151 5.78 7.37 14.97
CA THR A 151 6.56 7.87 13.85
C THR A 151 5.58 8.24 12.74
N GLU A 152 5.43 9.56 12.60
CA GLU A 152 4.66 10.30 11.61
C GLU A 152 3.15 10.49 11.86
N VAL A 153 2.77 10.54 13.13
CA VAL A 153 1.75 11.51 13.57
C VAL A 153 2.52 12.57 14.34
N MET A 154 2.43 13.84 13.91
CA MET A 154 2.99 14.95 14.68
C MET A 154 2.43 14.85 16.10
N SER A 155 3.29 14.47 17.06
CA SER A 155 2.88 14.28 18.45
C SER A 155 2.19 15.54 18.94
N ARG A 156 1.16 15.38 19.78
CA ARG A 156 0.46 16.51 20.42
C ARG A 156 1.46 17.47 21.08
N GLU A 157 2.54 16.95 21.64
CA GLU A 157 3.62 17.74 22.23
C GLU A 157 4.38 18.56 21.18
N THR A 158 4.76 17.95 20.06
CA THR A 158 5.41 18.62 18.94
C THR A 158 4.50 19.68 18.32
N TYR A 159 3.21 19.37 18.13
CA TYR A 159 2.22 20.32 17.62
C TYR A 159 2.05 21.51 18.55
N LEU A 160 1.93 21.28 19.86
CA LEU A 160 1.83 22.33 20.87
C LEU A 160 3.10 23.18 20.91
N ARG A 161 4.29 22.59 20.81
CA ARG A 161 5.55 23.34 20.71
C ARG A 161 5.60 24.20 19.45
N ILE A 162 5.22 23.67 18.29
CA ILE A 162 5.20 24.43 17.03
C ILE A 162 4.18 25.57 17.10
N THR A 163 2.95 25.31 17.56
CA THR A 163 1.92 26.36 17.67
C THR A 163 2.26 27.41 18.72
N GLN A 164 2.88 27.04 19.83
CA GLN A 164 3.33 27.99 20.84
C GLN A 164 4.49 28.85 20.34
N ALA A 165 5.46 28.26 19.63
CA ALA A 165 6.53 29.01 18.97
C ALA A 165 5.97 29.97 17.90
N ALA A 166 4.99 29.52 17.11
CA ALA A 166 4.30 30.35 16.14
C ALA A 166 3.56 31.53 16.80
N LYS A 167 2.88 31.31 17.93
CA LYS A 167 2.23 32.38 18.70
C LYS A 167 3.21 33.43 19.22
N LEU A 168 4.36 32.99 19.76
CA LEU A 168 5.41 33.90 20.22
C LEU A 168 5.97 34.72 19.05
N SER A 169 6.22 34.07 17.91
CA SER A 169 6.70 34.75 16.70
C SER A 169 5.72 35.81 16.22
N TYR A 170 4.42 35.49 16.17
CA TYR A 170 3.35 36.43 15.80
C TYR A 170 3.30 37.62 16.75
N GLY A 171 3.43 37.38 18.06
CA GLY A 171 3.50 38.45 19.06
C GLY A 171 4.66 39.41 18.81
N VAL A 172 5.84 38.90 18.47
CA VAL A 172 7.02 39.72 18.15
C VAL A 172 6.80 40.52 16.86
N PHE A 173 6.20 39.93 15.83
CA PHE A 173 5.88 40.64 14.58
C PHE A 173 4.88 41.78 14.80
N ILE A 174 3.82 41.55 15.58
CA ILE A 174 2.82 42.58 15.91
C ILE A 174 3.46 43.72 16.71
N LEU A 175 4.28 43.41 17.72
CA LEU A 175 4.95 44.44 18.51
C LEU A 175 5.89 45.27 17.62
N LYS A 176 6.69 44.62 16.76
CA LYS A 176 7.54 45.33 15.80
C LYS A 176 6.73 46.22 14.87
N SER A 177 5.60 45.76 14.34
CA SER A 177 4.77 46.58 13.44
C SER A 177 4.19 47.80 14.13
N VAL A 178 3.80 47.69 15.41
CA VAL A 178 3.31 48.83 16.21
C VAL A 178 4.43 49.86 16.43
N VAL A 179 5.64 49.41 16.77
CA VAL A 179 6.81 50.29 16.96
C VAL A 179 7.16 51.01 15.66
N TYR A 180 7.17 50.29 14.53
CA TYR A 180 7.38 50.89 13.21
C TYR A 180 6.31 51.93 12.87
N GLY A 181 5.04 51.63 13.13
CA GLY A 181 3.93 52.55 12.93
C GLY A 181 4.08 53.85 13.73
N ALA A 182 4.38 53.74 15.02
CA ALA A 182 4.61 54.89 15.90
C ALA A 182 5.80 55.74 15.45
N PHE A 183 6.90 55.11 15.02
CA PHE A 183 8.09 55.80 14.51
C PHE A 183 7.80 56.59 13.24
N VAL A 184 7.08 56.00 12.27
CA VAL A 184 6.69 56.69 11.03
C VAL A 184 5.74 57.86 11.32
N ILE A 185 4.78 57.70 12.23
CA ILE A 185 3.88 58.77 12.66
C ILE A 185 4.68 59.92 13.30
N PHE A 186 5.62 59.61 14.19
CA PHE A 186 6.49 60.60 14.82
C PHE A 186 7.35 61.37 13.80
N LEU A 187 7.93 60.68 12.82
CA LEU A 187 8.68 61.33 11.75
C LEU A 187 7.80 62.25 10.89
N ALA A 188 6.58 61.82 10.55
CA ALA A 188 5.63 62.64 9.80
C ALA A 188 5.23 63.91 10.56
N TRP A 189 4.92 63.78 11.86
CA TRP A 189 4.63 64.91 12.75
C TRP A 189 5.80 65.90 12.83
N LYS A 190 7.03 65.38 12.99
CA LYS A 190 8.25 66.20 13.07
C LYS A 190 8.53 66.94 11.76
N LEU A 191 8.31 66.30 10.60
CA LEU A 191 8.49 66.92 9.30
C LEU A 191 7.44 68.01 9.04
N GLN A 192 6.15 67.76 9.33
CA GLN A 192 5.10 68.78 9.22
C GLN A 192 5.32 69.99 10.15
N GLY A 193 5.81 69.76 11.37
CA GLY A 193 6.17 70.84 12.30
C GLY A 193 7.37 71.68 11.86
N TRP A 194 8.22 71.15 10.96
CA TRP A 194 9.35 71.90 10.41
C TRP A 194 8.93 72.78 9.23
N THR A 195 8.03 72.31 8.38
CA THR A 195 7.46 73.07 7.24
C THR A 195 6.59 74.24 7.70
N GLY A 196 5.94 74.13 8.86
CA GLY A 196 5.20 75.24 9.48
C GLY A 196 6.09 76.35 10.06
N LYS A 197 7.39 76.12 10.23
CA LYS A 197 8.35 77.09 10.81
C LYS A 197 9.15 77.88 9.76
N GLN A 198 9.02 77.55 8.47
CA GLN A 198 9.66 78.28 7.36
C GLN A 198 8.74 79.28 6.65
N ASN A 199 7.48 79.43 7.10
CA ASN A 199 6.51 80.38 6.58
C ASN A 199 6.06 81.40 7.65
N LEU A 200 7.02 81.99 8.37
CA LEU A 200 6.81 83.18 9.20
C LEU A 200 8.00 84.13 9.05
#